data_AF-A0A1H2Q1G7-F1
#
_entry.id   AF-A0A1H2Q1G7-F1
#
_cell.length_a   1.000
_cell.length_b   1.000
_cell.length_c   1.000
_cell.angle_alpha   90.00
_cell.angle_beta   90.00
_cell.angle_gamma   90.00
#
_symmetry.space_group_name_H-M   'P 1'
#
loop_
_entity.id
_entity.type
_entity.pdbx_description
1 polymer ?
#
loop_
_entity_poly.entity_id
_entity_poly.type
_entity_poly.pdbx_seq_one_letter_code
_entity_poly.pdbx_strand_id
1 'polypeptide(L)'
;MPEVDGFEVCKKIRQRTNSPILFLTARGAESDKIKGLMIGGDDYIVKPFSLGELHARVYSHLQREERQKNSAKDSLGFSINYSLRTVHYNGVEIVFTKTEFDIIELLSTHPNMIFDREKIYSSLWGL
;
A
#
# COMPACT_ATOMS: atom_id res chain seq x y z
N MET A 1 -20.39 -16.46 3.15
CA MET A 1 -20.10 -16.17 4.56
C MET A 1 -21.40 -16.44 5.31
N PRO A 2 -21.46 -17.45 6.17
CA PRO A 2 -22.73 -17.94 6.74
C PRO A 2 -23.45 -16.91 7.62
N GLU A 3 -22.72 -15.98 8.24
CA GLU A 3 -23.28 -15.04 9.22
C GLU A 3 -23.44 -13.61 8.70
N VAL A 4 -22.69 -13.21 7.68
CA VAL A 4 -22.65 -11.82 7.20
C VAL A 4 -22.58 -11.80 5.69
N ASP A 5 -23.34 -10.90 5.05
CA ASP A 5 -23.24 -10.67 3.62
C ASP A 5 -21.89 -10.05 3.26
N GLY A 6 -21.19 -10.66 2.29
CA GLY A 6 -19.87 -10.19 1.85
C GLY A 6 -19.91 -8.77 1.27
N PHE A 7 -21.04 -8.35 0.70
CA PHE A 7 -21.21 -6.98 0.22
C PHE A 7 -21.24 -5.96 1.37
N GLU A 8 -21.95 -6.25 2.46
CA GLU A 8 -21.97 -5.40 3.65
C GLU A 8 -20.60 -5.33 4.32
N VAL A 9 -19.86 -6.45 4.34
CA VAL A 9 -18.48 -6.47 4.83
C VAL A 9 -17.58 -5.57 3.97
N CYS A 10 -17.67 -5.67 2.64
CA CYS A 10 -16.91 -4.81 1.73
C CYS A 10 -17.18 -3.32 2.00
N LYS A 11 -18.45 -2.94 2.15
CA LYS A 11 -18.84 -1.56 2.48
C LYS A 11 -18.20 -1.08 3.79
N LYS A 12 -18.22 -1.91 4.83
CA LYS A 12 -17.62 -1.58 6.14
C LYS A 12 -16.09 -1.50 6.08
N ILE A 13 -15.43 -2.39 5.34
CA ILE A 13 -13.97 -2.38 5.19
C ILE A 13 -13.51 -1.16 4.39
N ARG A 14 -14.21 -0.82 3.31
CA ARG A 14 -13.88 0.33 2.45
C ARG A 14 -13.94 1.67 3.20
N GLN A 15 -14.76 1.77 4.25
CA GLN A 15 -14.79 2.94 5.14
C GLN A 15 -13.56 3.07 6.05
N ARG A 16 -12.75 2.01 6.20
CA ARG A 16 -11.62 1.94 7.13
C ARG A 16 -10.26 1.90 6.43
N THR A 17 -10.21 1.40 5.20
CA THR A 17 -8.95 1.23 4.44
C THR A 17 -9.17 1.36 2.95
N ASN A 18 -8.11 1.79 2.26
CA ASN A 18 -8.03 1.83 0.79
C ASN A 18 -7.41 0.56 0.19
N SER A 19 -7.02 -0.43 1.01
CA SER A 19 -6.48 -1.71 0.51
C SER A 19 -7.34 -2.34 -0.58
N PRO A 20 -6.74 -2.98 -1.61
CA PRO A 20 -7.50 -3.68 -2.64
C PRO A 20 -8.40 -4.78 -2.07
N ILE A 21 -9.66 -4.81 -2.47
CA ILE A 21 -10.67 -5.80 -2.08
C ILE A 21 -11.04 -6.65 -3.30
N LEU A 22 -10.74 -7.93 -3.22
CA LEU A 22 -11.06 -8.92 -4.25
C LEU A 22 -12.20 -9.82 -3.76
N PHE A 23 -13.31 -9.86 -4.49
CA PHE A 23 -14.37 -10.84 -4.25
C PHE A 23 -14.01 -12.20 -4.85
N LEU A 24 -14.16 -13.26 -4.06
CA LEU A 24 -14.00 -14.64 -4.51
C LEU A 24 -15.25 -15.45 -4.14
N THR A 25 -16.09 -15.75 -5.12
CA THR A 25 -17.48 -16.14 -4.85
C THR A 25 -18.05 -17.14 -5.85
N ALA A 26 -19.07 -17.90 -5.46
CA ALA A 26 -19.83 -18.75 -6.37
C ALA A 26 -20.96 -17.98 -7.09
N ARG A 27 -21.20 -16.71 -6.71
CA ARG A 27 -22.23 -15.86 -7.31
C ARG A 27 -21.74 -15.34 -8.66
N GLY A 28 -22.21 -15.97 -9.74
CA GLY A 28 -21.80 -15.67 -11.11
C GLY A 28 -22.69 -14.69 -11.86
N ALA A 29 -23.79 -14.24 -11.27
CA ALA A 29 -24.70 -13.32 -11.93
C ALA A 29 -24.01 -11.98 -12.23
N GLU A 30 -24.27 -11.43 -13.41
CA GLU A 30 -23.71 -10.13 -13.83
C GLU A 30 -24.08 -9.01 -12.84
N SER A 31 -25.32 -9.01 -12.37
CA SER A 31 -25.81 -8.07 -11.35
C SER A 31 -25.01 -8.14 -10.04
N ASP A 32 -24.58 -9.34 -9.62
CA ASP A 32 -23.77 -9.52 -8.42
C ASP A 32 -22.34 -9.01 -8.61
N LYS A 33 -21.77 -9.19 -9.81
CA LYS A 33 -20.46 -8.63 -10.18
C LYS A 33 -20.50 -7.11 -10.19
N ILE A 34 -21.48 -6.52 -10.88
CA ILE A 34 -21.69 -5.06 -10.92
C ILE A 34 -21.85 -4.51 -9.51
N LYS A 35 -22.71 -5.14 -8.70
CA LYS A 35 -22.94 -4.74 -7.30
C LYS A 35 -21.65 -4.78 -6.47
N GLY A 36 -20.86 -5.86 -6.58
CA GLY A 36 -19.60 -6.01 -5.84
C GLY A 36 -18.60 -4.90 -6.16
N LEU A 37 -18.43 -4.59 -7.44
CA LEU A 37 -17.53 -3.53 -7.88
C LEU A 37 -18.02 -2.14 -7.43
N MET A 38 -19.32 -1.85 -7.59
CA MET A 38 -19.90 -0.55 -7.22
C MET A 38 -19.85 -0.24 -5.72
N ILE A 39 -19.86 -1.27 -4.85
CA ILE A 39 -19.78 -1.11 -3.39
C ILE A 39 -18.32 -0.88 -2.92
N GLY A 40 -17.36 -0.91 -3.85
CA GLY A 40 -15.96 -0.65 -3.58
C GLY A 40 -15.08 -1.90 -3.61
N GLY A 41 -15.48 -2.94 -4.34
CA GLY A 41 -14.56 -4.01 -4.74
C GLY A 41 -13.69 -3.59 -5.91
N ASP A 42 -12.42 -3.99 -5.89
CA ASP A 42 -11.46 -3.71 -6.97
C ASP A 42 -11.47 -4.79 -8.05
N ASP A 43 -11.90 -6.00 -7.70
CA ASP A 43 -12.01 -7.13 -8.62
C ASP A 43 -12.98 -8.19 -8.09
N TYR A 44 -13.43 -9.08 -8.99
CA TYR A 44 -14.50 -10.03 -8.75
C TYR A 44 -14.28 -11.34 -9.53
N ILE A 45 -13.89 -12.40 -8.82
CA ILE A 45 -13.64 -13.73 -9.36
C ILE A 45 -14.77 -14.68 -8.98
N VAL A 46 -15.36 -15.30 -9.99
CA VAL A 46 -16.41 -16.31 -9.85
C VAL A 46 -15.78 -17.69 -9.84
N LYS A 47 -16.29 -18.60 -8.99
CA LYS A 47 -15.92 -20.01 -8.98
C LYS A 47 -16.60 -20.77 -10.14
N PRO A 48 -15.92 -21.72 -10.79
CA PRO A 48 -14.54 -22.16 -10.55
C PRO A 48 -13.50 -21.21 -11.16
N PHE A 49 -12.32 -21.12 -10.53
CA PHE A 49 -11.18 -20.31 -10.98
C PHE A 49 -9.89 -21.13 -10.87
N SER A 50 -8.84 -20.69 -11.57
CA SER A 50 -7.50 -21.30 -11.44
C SER A 50 -6.66 -20.58 -10.39
N LEU A 51 -5.75 -21.30 -9.72
CA LEU A 51 -4.79 -20.68 -8.80
C LEU A 51 -3.91 -19.64 -9.52
N GLY A 52 -3.56 -19.89 -10.79
CA GLY A 52 -2.81 -18.95 -11.61
C GLY A 52 -3.56 -17.63 -11.85
N GLU A 53 -4.87 -17.70 -12.15
CA GLU A 53 -5.71 -16.51 -12.30
C GLU A 53 -5.79 -15.71 -10.99
N LEU A 54 -6.08 -16.39 -9.88
CA LEU A 54 -6.16 -15.73 -8.57
C LEU A 54 -4.84 -15.04 -8.22
N HIS A 55 -3.72 -15.75 -8.40
CA HIS A 55 -2.39 -15.21 -8.15
C HIS A 55 -2.10 -13.98 -9.01
N ALA A 56 -2.36 -14.06 -10.32
CA ALA A 56 -2.13 -12.94 -11.23
C ALA A 56 -2.94 -11.70 -10.86
N ARG A 57 -4.22 -11.87 -10.48
CA ARG A 57 -5.09 -10.77 -10.07
C ARG A 57 -4.61 -10.13 -8.77
N VAL A 58 -4.31 -10.94 -7.74
CA VAL A 58 -3.76 -10.44 -6.47
C VAL A 58 -2.44 -9.70 -6.70
N TYR A 59 -1.50 -10.29 -7.45
CA TYR A 59 -0.22 -9.68 -7.76
C TYR A 59 -0.39 -8.32 -8.48
N SER A 60 -1.31 -8.25 -9.44
CA SER A 60 -1.57 -7.02 -10.19
C SER A 60 -2.08 -5.86 -9.33
N HIS A 61 -2.90 -6.16 -8.31
CA HIS A 61 -3.40 -5.15 -7.36
C HIS A 61 -2.31 -4.65 -6.43
N LEU A 62 -1.47 -5.56 -5.91
CA LEU A 62 -0.34 -5.19 -5.05
C LEU A 62 0.68 -4.33 -5.81
N GLN A 63 0.99 -4.67 -7.06
CA GLN A 63 1.86 -3.87 -7.92
C GLN A 63 1.30 -2.46 -8.19
N ARG A 64 -0.02 -2.30 -8.33
CA ARG A 64 -0.65 -0.97 -8.52
C ARG A 64 -0.51 -0.09 -7.27
N GLU A 65 -0.74 -0.68 -6.10
CA GLU A 65 -0.53 -0.02 -4.80
C GLU A 65 0.92 0.45 -4.64
N GLU A 66 1.89 -0.41 -4.98
CA GLU A 66 3.30 -0.09 -4.89
C GLU A 66 3.71 1.06 -5.85
N ARG A 67 3.20 1.05 -7.09
CA ARG A 67 3.42 2.16 -8.03
C ARG A 67 2.85 3.47 -7.51
N GLN A 68 1.64 3.48 -6.94
CA GLN A 68 1.06 4.71 -6.38
C GLN A 68 1.86 5.25 -5.19
N LYS A 69 2.36 4.37 -4.31
CA LYS A 69 3.26 4.75 -3.21
C LYS A 69 4.57 5.36 -3.72
N ASN A 70 5.12 4.80 -4.79
CA ASN A 70 6.34 5.33 -5.42
C ASN A 70 6.08 6.67 -6.13
N SER A 71 4.95 6.84 -6.81
CA SER A 71 4.58 8.13 -7.43
C SER A 71 4.32 9.23 -6.41
N ALA A 72 3.80 8.90 -5.22
CA ALA A 72 3.66 9.87 -4.12
C ALA A 72 5.02 10.31 -3.57
N LYS A 73 6.02 9.41 -3.54
CA LYS A 73 7.42 9.76 -3.24
C LYS A 73 8.00 10.72 -4.29
N ASP A 74 7.73 10.48 -5.58
CA ASP A 74 8.20 11.34 -6.66
C ASP A 74 7.59 12.76 -6.66
N SER A 75 6.44 12.98 -6.01
CA SER A 75 5.74 14.29 -6.05
C SER A 75 6.49 15.44 -5.37
N LEU A 76 7.43 15.14 -4.46
CA LEU A 76 8.30 16.14 -3.83
C LEU A 76 9.65 16.29 -4.54
N GLY A 77 9.86 15.56 -5.64
CA GLY A 77 11.16 15.47 -6.32
C GLY A 77 12.18 14.60 -5.58
N PHE A 78 11.87 14.09 -4.38
CA PHE A 78 12.77 13.27 -3.58
C PHE A 78 12.59 11.78 -3.85
N SER A 79 13.66 11.10 -4.24
CA SER A 79 13.72 9.63 -4.28
C SER A 79 14.76 9.12 -3.28
N ILE A 80 14.38 8.14 -2.47
CA ILE A 80 15.24 7.55 -1.43
C ILE A 80 15.38 6.06 -1.73
N ASN A 81 16.61 5.61 -1.91
CA ASN A 81 16.94 4.19 -2.02
C ASN A 81 17.57 3.74 -0.69
N TYR A 82 16.80 2.98 0.12
CA TYR A 82 17.26 2.50 1.42
C TYR A 82 18.34 1.42 1.32
N SER A 83 18.31 0.58 0.28
CA SER A 83 19.30 -0.48 0.09
C SER A 83 20.68 0.08 -0.27
N LEU A 84 20.72 1.12 -1.11
CA LEU A 84 21.95 1.79 -1.51
C LEU A 84 22.30 2.98 -0.59
N ARG A 85 21.40 3.37 0.30
CA ARG A 85 21.50 4.55 1.16
C ARG A 85 21.77 5.86 0.41
N THR A 86 21.08 6.05 -0.71
CA THR A 86 21.21 7.24 -1.58
C THR A 86 19.90 8.02 -1.63
N VAL A 87 20.00 9.35 -1.72
CA VAL A 87 18.85 10.25 -1.89
C VAL A 87 19.07 11.09 -3.13
N HIS A 88 18.04 11.27 -3.96
CA HIS A 88 18.08 12.18 -5.10
C HIS A 88 16.98 13.22 -4.98
N TYR A 89 17.25 14.42 -5.46
CA TYR A 89 16.27 15.48 -5.65
C TYR A 89 16.22 15.86 -7.14
N ASN A 90 15.05 15.71 -7.76
CA ASN A 90 14.83 15.91 -9.20
C ASN A 90 15.87 15.15 -10.06
N GLY A 91 16.21 13.93 -9.64
CA GLY A 91 17.17 13.06 -10.32
C GLY A 91 18.65 13.38 -10.05
N VAL A 92 18.96 14.41 -9.26
CA VAL A 92 20.34 14.73 -8.85
C VAL A 92 20.61 14.13 -7.47
N GLU A 93 21.68 13.35 -7.34
CA GLU A 93 22.06 12.77 -6.04
C GLU A 93 22.46 13.84 -5.03
N ILE A 94 21.91 13.75 -3.82
CA ILE A 94 22.32 14.53 -2.65
C ILE A 94 23.06 13.58 -1.72
N VAL A 95 24.36 13.85 -1.54
CA VAL A 95 25.20 13.06 -0.64
C VAL A 95 24.93 13.45 0.81
N PHE A 96 24.57 12.46 1.62
CA PHE A 96 24.36 12.62 3.05
C PHE A 96 25.42 11.85 3.84
N THR A 97 25.75 12.37 5.02
CA THR A 97 26.49 11.59 6.03
C THR A 97 25.63 10.42 6.53
N LYS A 98 26.27 9.44 7.17
CA LYS A 98 25.57 8.27 7.73
C LYS A 98 24.38 8.69 8.61
N THR A 99 24.62 9.59 9.56
CA THR A 99 23.61 10.07 10.52
C THR A 99 22.49 10.86 9.88
N GLU A 100 22.79 11.72 8.89
CA GLU A 100 21.75 12.45 8.17
C GLU A 100 20.85 11.49 7.39
N PHE A 101 21.44 10.47 6.75
CA PHE A 101 20.66 9.44 6.08
C PHE A 101 19.79 8.67 7.07
N ASP A 102 20.33 8.28 8.23
CA ASP A 102 19.56 7.55 9.24
C ASP A 102 18.35 8.39 9.74
N ILE A 103 18.51 9.72 9.89
CA ILE A 103 17.39 10.63 10.21
C ILE A 103 16.36 10.65 9.08
N ILE A 104 16.79 10.80 7.83
CA ILE A 104 15.90 10.81 6.66
C ILE A 104 15.13 9.49 6.56
N GLU A 105 15.80 8.36 6.78
CA GLU A 105 15.20 7.04 6.80
C GLU A 105 14.13 6.94 7.89
N LEU A 106 14.44 7.35 9.13
CA LEU A 106 13.49 7.36 10.24
C LEU A 106 12.24 8.18 9.93
N LEU A 107 12.40 9.41 9.44
CA LEU A 107 11.30 10.32 9.15
C LEU A 107 10.47 9.86 7.94
N SER A 108 11.14 9.38 6.87
CA SER A 108 10.46 8.98 5.62
C SER A 108 9.73 7.64 5.73
N THR A 109 10.14 6.77 6.65
CA THR A 109 9.46 5.49 6.93
C THR A 109 8.28 5.62 7.89
N HIS A 110 8.19 6.74 8.62
CA HIS A 110 7.12 7.04 9.58
C HIS A 110 6.38 8.35 9.23
N PRO A 111 5.73 8.44 8.06
CA PRO A 111 5.05 9.66 7.63
C PRO A 111 3.92 10.04 8.61
N ASN A 112 3.72 11.35 8.79
CA ASN A 112 2.72 11.95 9.69
C ASN A 112 2.92 11.67 11.19
N MET A 113 4.06 11.10 11.59
CA MET A 113 4.41 10.94 13.00
C MET A 113 5.22 12.14 13.49
N ILE A 114 4.84 12.69 14.65
CA ILE A 114 5.62 13.74 15.32
C ILE A 114 6.69 13.07 16.17
N PHE A 115 7.94 13.41 15.90
CA PHE A 115 9.08 13.00 16.72
C PHE A 115 9.51 14.15 17.62
N ASP A 116 9.65 13.87 18.91
CA ASP A 116 10.41 14.73 19.81
C ASP A 116 11.91 14.42 19.67
N ARG A 117 12.75 15.33 20.14
CA ARG A 117 14.21 15.21 20.02
C ARG A 117 14.71 13.92 20.68
N GLU A 118 14.21 13.58 21.87
CA GLU A 118 14.64 12.40 22.61
C GLU A 118 14.34 11.10 21.86
N LYS A 119 13.16 10.97 21.23
CA LYS A 119 12.82 9.80 20.40
C LYS A 119 13.70 9.66 19.17
N ILE A 120 14.09 10.76 18.53
CA ILE A 120 15.05 10.69 17.41
C ILE A 120 16.38 10.15 17.93
N TYR A 121 16.84 10.65 19.08
CA TYR A 121 18.09 10.20 19.67
C TYR A 121 18.05 8.71 20.07
N SER A 122 17.01 8.26 20.77
CA SER A 122 16.91 6.85 21.17
C SER A 122 16.75 5.91 19.97
N SER A 123 16.01 6.32 18.93
CA SER A 123 15.81 5.51 17.72
C SER A 123 17.09 5.32 16.90
N LEU A 124 17.99 6.31 16.91
CA LEU A 124 19.23 6.29 16.12
C LEU A 124 20.45 5.77 16.87
N TRP A 125 20.53 6.02 18.19
CA TRP A 125 21.70 5.68 19.01
C TRP A 125 21.42 4.63 20.10
N GLY A 126 20.18 4.18 20.29
CA GLY A 126 19.85 3.01 21.11
C GLY A 126 20.03 3.19 22.62
N LEU A 127 19.52 4.28 23.19
CA LEU A 127 19.41 4.49 24.65
C LEU A 127 18.10 3.94 25.19
#